data_AF-A0A292RUH1-F1
#
_entry.id   AF-A0A292RUH1-F1
#
_cell.length_a   1.000
_cell.length_b   1.000
_cell.length_c   1.000
_cell.angle_alpha   90.00
_cell.angle_beta   90.00
_cell.angle_gamma   90.00
#
_symmetry.space_group_name_H-M   'P 1'
#
loop_
_entity.id
_entity.type
_entity.pdbx_description
1 polymer ?
#
loop_
_entity_poly.entity_id
_entity_poly.type
_entity_poly.pdbx_seq_one_letter_code
_entity_poly.pdbx_strand_id
1 'polypeptide(L)'
;MIINNSSVSGSVSGDSQVGGLVGEACDVKVTDSSISSIVKGTASSTTGAIFGRTNSDSCCTLTNVRYNSTKNSGLAPIGKNDDGTSVSDLIDEGAITPDPGLKPDNPTTPTQPYSPDSIVLQIGVNSTGSSQIAFELTSIDLSALEGFDLTDANALSTIDEVLKSINEEQTKLGAVENRLESALEQIGVAYDNLVSTQSTIRDADIAEESSAYIRNQILQQAATTLMATANQTPAIALQLL
;
A
#
# COMPACT_ATOMS: atom_id res chain seq x y z
N MET A 1 28.31 9.44 -4.12
CA MET A 1 27.50 8.52 -4.96
C MET A 1 26.02 8.76 -4.66
N ILE A 2 25.13 8.75 -5.66
CA ILE A 2 23.67 8.92 -5.44
C ILE A 2 22.96 7.67 -5.94
N ILE A 3 22.12 7.11 -5.09
CA ILE A 3 21.29 5.94 -5.37
C ILE A 3 19.85 6.36 -5.07
N ASN A 4 19.00 6.37 -6.09
CA ASN A 4 17.61 6.81 -5.97
C ASN A 4 16.71 5.79 -6.67
N ASN A 5 15.55 5.50 -6.08
CA ASN A 5 14.51 4.65 -6.66
C ASN A 5 15.07 3.32 -7.20
N SER A 6 15.94 2.71 -6.40
CA SER A 6 16.69 1.51 -6.78
C SER A 6 16.37 0.35 -5.84
N SER A 7 16.45 -0.87 -6.37
CA SER A 7 16.30 -2.10 -5.58
C SER A 7 17.57 -2.94 -5.66
N VAL A 8 18.03 -3.43 -4.52
CA VAL A 8 19.23 -4.26 -4.40
C VAL A 8 18.89 -5.55 -3.66
N SER A 9 19.30 -6.68 -4.26
CA SER A 9 19.13 -8.03 -3.73
C SER A 9 20.37 -8.86 -4.04
N GLY A 10 20.47 -10.05 -3.44
CA GLY A 10 21.61 -10.96 -3.60
C GLY A 10 22.29 -11.25 -2.27
N SER A 11 23.54 -11.73 -2.32
CA SER A 11 24.33 -12.00 -1.12
C SER A 11 25.71 -11.35 -1.20
N VAL A 12 26.18 -10.83 -0.07
CA VAL A 12 27.49 -10.20 0.06
C VAL A 12 28.19 -10.83 1.26
N SER A 13 29.44 -11.26 1.06
CA SER A 13 30.27 -11.84 2.13
C SER A 13 31.68 -11.25 2.12
N GLY A 14 32.28 -11.14 3.31
CA GLY A 14 33.63 -10.61 3.46
C GLY A 14 34.08 -10.52 4.92
N ASP A 15 35.33 -10.12 5.13
CA ASP A 15 35.93 -10.14 6.46
C ASP A 15 35.77 -8.82 7.24
N SER A 16 35.72 -7.67 6.56
CA SER A 16 35.55 -6.35 7.17
C SER A 16 34.84 -5.39 6.24
N GLN A 17 34.15 -4.39 6.81
CA GLN A 17 33.45 -3.33 6.06
C GLN A 17 32.46 -3.91 5.05
N VAL A 18 31.60 -4.81 5.51
CA VAL A 18 30.65 -5.53 4.65
C VAL A 18 29.28 -4.90 4.78
N GLY A 19 28.74 -4.38 3.68
CA GLY A 19 27.38 -3.84 3.62
C GLY A 19 26.58 -4.47 2.50
N GLY A 20 25.26 -4.60 2.69
CA GLY A 20 24.35 -5.17 1.69
C GLY A 20 24.18 -4.29 0.44
N LEU A 21 24.51 -2.99 0.56
CA LEU A 21 24.55 -2.05 -0.55
C LEU A 21 25.97 -1.50 -0.77
N VAL A 22 26.61 -0.98 0.28
CA VAL A 22 27.96 -0.41 0.22
C VAL A 22 28.79 -0.88 1.42
N GLY A 23 30.02 -1.33 1.19
CA GLY A 23 30.94 -1.71 2.26
C GLY A 23 31.37 -0.53 3.13
N GLU A 24 32.13 0.40 2.54
CA GLU A 24 32.48 1.68 3.16
C GLU A 24 31.82 2.84 2.41
N ALA A 25 30.97 3.59 3.12
CA ALA A 25 30.20 4.69 2.57
C ALA A 25 30.90 6.03 2.84
N CYS A 26 31.23 6.74 1.75
CA CYS A 26 31.78 8.09 1.74
C CYS A 26 30.96 8.92 0.74
N ASP A 27 30.30 9.98 1.24
CA ASP A 27 29.39 10.85 0.49
C ASP A 27 28.35 10.09 -0.34
N VAL A 28 27.74 9.07 0.27
CA VAL A 28 26.68 8.24 -0.33
C VAL A 28 25.31 8.75 0.11
N LYS A 29 24.46 9.08 -0.87
CA LYS A 29 23.07 9.44 -0.64
C LYS A 29 22.16 8.36 -1.21
N VAL A 30 21.29 7.81 -0.38
CA VAL A 30 20.32 6.79 -0.78
C VAL A 30 18.93 7.29 -0.44
N THR A 31 18.07 7.34 -1.46
CA THR A 31 16.69 7.83 -1.33
C THR A 31 15.71 6.89 -1.99
N ASP A 32 14.57 6.63 -1.37
CA ASP A 32 13.44 5.87 -1.95
C ASP A 32 13.86 4.49 -2.50
N SER A 33 14.74 3.78 -1.79
CA SER A 33 15.35 2.55 -2.30
C SER A 33 15.12 1.35 -1.38
N SER A 34 15.12 0.14 -1.93
CA SER A 34 14.91 -1.12 -1.20
C SER A 34 16.15 -2.01 -1.22
N ILE A 35 16.58 -2.50 -0.06
CA ILE A 35 17.82 -3.26 0.12
C ILE A 35 17.49 -4.58 0.83
N SER A 36 17.45 -5.67 0.08
CA SER A 36 17.06 -7.02 0.54
C SER A 36 18.23 -8.03 0.46
N SER A 37 19.46 -7.52 0.41
CA SER A 37 20.67 -8.34 0.35
C SER A 37 20.89 -9.14 1.64
N ILE A 38 21.44 -10.35 1.51
CA ILE A 38 21.91 -11.17 2.63
C ILE A 38 23.38 -10.85 2.88
N VAL A 39 23.71 -10.40 4.08
CA VAL A 39 25.06 -9.96 4.46
C VAL A 39 25.70 -10.95 5.43
N LYS A 40 26.89 -11.43 5.11
CA LYS A 40 27.68 -12.34 5.95
C LYS A 40 29.06 -11.76 6.21
N GLY A 41 29.27 -11.20 7.40
CA GLY A 41 30.55 -10.65 7.84
C GLY A 41 31.09 -11.32 9.08
N THR A 42 32.42 -11.44 9.19
CA THR A 42 33.09 -11.97 10.40
C THR A 42 33.32 -10.89 11.47
N ALA A 43 33.45 -9.63 11.07
CA ALA A 43 33.60 -8.48 11.97
C ALA A 43 32.27 -7.74 12.20
N SER A 44 31.48 -8.19 13.20
CA SER A 44 30.14 -7.66 13.53
C SER A 44 30.07 -6.13 13.69
N SER A 45 31.14 -5.47 14.15
CA SER A 45 31.16 -4.01 14.33
C SER A 45 31.33 -3.21 13.04
N THR A 46 31.66 -3.83 11.90
CA THR A 46 31.81 -3.18 10.58
C THR A 46 30.97 -3.88 9.52
N THR A 47 29.96 -4.63 9.97
CA THR A 47 29.05 -5.36 9.11
C THR A 47 27.65 -4.82 9.35
N GLY A 48 27.00 -4.33 8.30
CA GLY A 48 25.63 -3.81 8.41
C GLY A 48 24.76 -4.25 7.25
N ALA A 49 23.44 -4.26 7.48
CA ALA A 49 22.47 -4.70 6.49
C ALA A 49 22.46 -3.80 5.24
N ILE A 50 22.71 -2.51 5.41
CA ILE A 50 22.77 -1.51 4.33
C ILE A 50 24.23 -1.11 4.08
N PHE A 51 24.88 -0.55 5.10
CA PHE A 51 26.28 -0.11 5.03
C PHE A 51 27.15 -0.83 6.05
N GLY A 52 28.37 -1.19 5.67
CA GLY A 52 29.35 -1.77 6.59
C GLY A 52 29.92 -0.73 7.56
N ARG A 53 30.43 0.39 7.03
CA ARG A 53 30.97 1.52 7.80
C ARG A 53 30.69 2.85 7.09
N THR A 54 30.43 3.92 7.84
CA THR A 54 30.48 5.31 7.35
C THR A 54 31.76 6.00 7.83
N ASN A 55 32.25 7.00 7.08
CA ASN A 55 33.47 7.73 7.40
C ASN A 55 33.15 9.04 8.15
N SER A 56 33.85 9.34 9.25
CA SER A 56 33.63 10.51 10.12
C SER A 56 33.59 11.88 9.42
N ASP A 57 34.23 12.00 8.25
CA ASP A 57 34.32 13.27 7.49
C ASP A 57 33.30 13.36 6.33
N SER A 58 32.38 12.40 6.20
CA SER A 58 31.46 12.27 5.07
C SER A 58 30.00 12.38 5.50
N CYS A 59 29.16 13.03 4.70
CA CYS A 59 27.73 13.19 5.02
C CYS A 59 26.90 12.14 4.27
N CYS A 60 26.86 10.89 4.75
CA CYS A 60 25.92 9.92 4.22
C CYS A 60 24.48 10.27 4.64
N THR A 61 23.53 10.02 3.74
CA THR A 61 22.11 10.24 4.02
C THR A 61 21.28 9.07 3.52
N LEU A 62 20.46 8.51 4.40
CA LEU A 62 19.45 7.51 4.07
C LEU A 62 18.08 8.15 4.27
N THR A 63 17.24 8.15 3.25
CA THR A 63 15.88 8.71 3.35
C THR A 63 14.89 7.79 2.66
N ASN A 64 13.85 7.37 3.37
CA ASN A 64 12.85 6.42 2.84
C ASN A 64 13.50 5.15 2.26
N VAL A 65 14.46 4.59 3.01
CA VAL A 65 15.18 3.38 2.60
C VAL A 65 14.61 2.19 3.37
N ARG A 66 14.22 1.16 2.62
CA ARG A 66 13.67 -0.10 3.15
C ARG A 66 14.78 -1.14 3.23
N TYR A 67 14.89 -1.84 4.35
CA TYR A 67 15.79 -2.99 4.51
C TYR A 67 15.09 -4.12 5.25
N ASN A 68 15.61 -5.35 5.18
CA ASN A 68 15.03 -6.50 5.86
C ASN A 68 15.99 -7.04 6.94
N SER A 69 15.67 -6.84 8.22
CA SER A 69 16.47 -7.36 9.33
C SER A 69 16.36 -8.87 9.52
N THR A 70 15.27 -9.52 9.09
CA THR A 70 15.10 -10.97 9.19
C THR A 70 16.12 -11.72 8.32
N LYS A 71 16.45 -11.18 7.15
CA LYS A 71 17.53 -11.69 6.28
C LYS A 71 18.94 -11.45 6.85
N ASN A 72 19.08 -10.53 7.79
CA ASN A 72 20.33 -10.06 8.37
C ASN A 72 20.28 -10.09 9.90
N SER A 73 19.74 -11.16 10.47
CA SER A 73 19.44 -11.25 11.89
C SER A 73 20.69 -10.96 12.74
N GLY A 74 20.57 -10.00 13.67
CA GLY A 74 21.66 -9.56 14.54
C GLY A 74 22.59 -8.49 13.95
N LEU A 75 22.36 -8.03 12.72
CA LEU A 75 23.08 -6.91 12.13
C LEU A 75 22.29 -5.60 12.24
N ALA A 76 22.99 -4.52 12.55
CA ALA A 76 22.43 -3.18 12.47
C ALA A 76 22.30 -2.73 10.99
N PRO A 77 21.45 -1.74 10.67
CA PRO A 77 21.38 -1.18 9.31
C PRO A 77 22.72 -0.64 8.82
N ILE A 78 23.45 0.01 9.73
CA ILE A 78 24.82 0.48 9.53
C ILE A 78 25.69 -0.21 10.58
N GLY A 79 26.74 -0.92 10.16
CA GLY A 79 27.63 -1.65 11.07
C GLY A 79 28.39 -0.71 12.00
N LYS A 80 29.18 0.21 11.42
CA LYS A 80 29.81 1.32 12.15
C LYS A 80 29.38 2.68 11.60
N ASN A 81 28.77 3.50 12.45
CA ASN A 81 28.23 4.80 12.09
C ASN A 81 29.13 5.92 12.63
N ASP A 82 30.23 6.20 11.95
CA ASP A 82 31.20 7.20 12.43
C ASP A 82 30.84 8.65 12.03
N ASP A 83 29.97 8.84 11.02
CA ASP A 83 29.44 10.15 10.62
C ASP A 83 28.13 10.55 11.32
N GLY A 84 27.50 9.62 12.05
CA GLY A 84 26.23 9.86 12.71
C GLY A 84 25.05 9.93 11.74
N THR A 85 25.12 9.25 10.59
CA THR A 85 23.99 9.10 9.67
C THR A 85 22.73 8.65 10.41
N SER A 86 21.63 9.37 10.22
CA SER A 86 20.36 8.99 10.85
C SER A 86 19.82 7.68 10.25
N VAL A 87 19.41 6.77 11.13
CA VAL A 87 18.73 5.51 10.77
C VAL A 87 17.26 5.51 11.19
N SER A 88 16.75 6.62 11.74
CA SER A 88 15.36 6.74 12.23
C SER A 88 14.33 6.61 11.12
N ASP A 89 14.69 7.05 9.92
CA ASP A 89 13.79 7.13 8.76
C ASP A 89 13.90 5.89 7.88
N LEU A 90 14.63 4.88 8.36
CA LEU A 90 14.70 3.56 7.73
C LEU A 90 13.45 2.76 8.06
N ILE A 91 13.02 1.98 7.09
CA ILE A 91 11.89 1.08 7.22
C ILE A 91 12.45 -0.35 7.29
N ASP A 92 12.23 -1.02 8.41
CA ASP A 92 12.63 -2.41 8.59
C ASP A 92 11.47 -3.36 8.23
N GLU A 93 11.55 -3.95 7.04
CA GLU A 93 10.59 -4.94 6.52
C GLU A 93 10.65 -6.28 7.26
N GLY A 94 11.74 -6.57 7.99
CA GLY A 94 11.90 -7.80 8.76
C GLY A 94 11.28 -7.73 10.16
N ALA A 95 11.19 -6.53 10.73
CA ALA A 95 10.52 -6.26 12.01
C ALA A 95 9.00 -6.19 11.89
N ILE A 96 8.46 -6.25 10.67
CA ILE A 96 7.03 -6.40 10.42
C ILE A 96 6.67 -7.84 10.74
N THR A 97 6.41 -8.12 12.02
CA THR A 97 5.57 -9.28 12.34
C THR A 97 4.26 -9.09 11.58
N PRO A 98 3.72 -10.09 10.88
CA PRO A 98 2.32 -10.07 10.48
C PRO A 98 1.54 -9.76 11.76
N ASP A 99 0.91 -8.58 11.82
CA ASP A 99 0.06 -8.24 12.96
C ASP A 99 -0.94 -9.38 13.13
N PRO A 100 -0.94 -10.12 14.26
CA PRO A 100 -1.89 -11.22 14.46
C PRO A 100 -3.33 -10.73 14.63
N GLY A 101 -3.57 -9.41 14.69
CA GLY A 101 -4.91 -8.85 14.63
C GLY A 101 -5.06 -7.52 15.37
N LEU A 102 -5.26 -6.46 14.59
CA LEU A 102 -6.12 -5.29 14.80
C LEU A 102 -6.00 -4.53 16.14
N LYS A 103 -5.55 -3.28 16.04
CA LYS A 103 -6.29 -2.16 16.64
C LYS A 103 -6.63 -1.09 15.61
N PRO A 104 -7.89 -0.61 15.57
CA PRO A 104 -8.22 0.65 14.93
C PRO A 104 -7.62 1.77 15.78
N ASP A 105 -7.01 2.77 15.15
CA ASP A 105 -7.00 4.19 15.54
C ASP A 105 -5.85 4.92 14.82
N ASN A 106 -6.22 5.73 13.80
CA ASN A 106 -5.67 7.05 13.45
C ASN A 106 -5.58 7.27 11.92
N PRO A 107 -6.28 8.26 11.33
CA PRO A 107 -6.21 8.57 9.92
C PRO A 107 -5.03 9.51 9.67
N THR A 108 -3.81 8.99 9.66
CA THR A 108 -2.66 9.74 9.13
C THR A 108 -1.73 8.81 8.38
N THR A 109 -1.64 9.09 7.07
CA THR A 109 -0.57 8.69 6.15
C THR A 109 -0.63 7.23 5.68
N PRO A 110 -0.52 6.94 4.37
CA PRO A 110 -0.29 5.58 3.89
C PRO A 110 1.14 5.16 4.30
N THR A 111 1.32 4.76 5.55
CA THR A 111 2.52 4.10 6.07
C THR A 111 2.19 2.65 6.38
N GLN A 112 1.75 1.93 5.35
CA GLN A 112 1.96 0.48 5.32
C GLN A 112 3.21 0.27 4.47
N PRO A 113 4.32 -0.23 5.05
CA PRO A 113 5.49 -0.60 4.30
C PRO A 113 5.10 -1.60 3.22
N TYR A 114 5.35 -1.24 1.97
CA TYR A 114 5.32 -2.20 0.89
C TYR A 114 6.56 -3.10 1.09
N SER A 115 6.36 -4.24 1.74
CA SER A 115 7.33 -5.32 1.70
C SER A 115 7.43 -5.78 0.25
N PRO A 116 8.63 -5.85 -0.34
CA PRO A 116 8.81 -6.15 -1.76
C PRO A 116 8.28 -7.53 -2.19
N ASP A 117 7.92 -8.39 -1.22
CA ASP A 117 7.36 -9.73 -1.46
C ASP A 117 5.83 -9.80 -1.22
N SER A 118 5.18 -8.73 -0.74
CA SER A 118 3.73 -8.67 -0.55
C SER A 118 3.05 -7.78 -1.60
N ILE A 119 2.19 -8.38 -2.40
CA ILE A 119 1.34 -7.67 -3.34
C ILE A 119 0.04 -7.35 -2.60
N VAL A 120 -0.23 -6.05 -2.45
CA VAL A 120 -1.46 -5.55 -1.85
C VAL A 120 -2.34 -4.96 -2.94
N LEU A 121 -3.51 -5.56 -3.15
CA LEU A 121 -4.51 -5.10 -4.10
C LEU A 121 -5.62 -4.36 -3.36
N GLN A 122 -5.86 -3.12 -3.75
CA GLN A 122 -7.04 -2.36 -3.33
C GLN A 122 -8.24 -2.84 -4.15
N ILE A 123 -9.19 -3.48 -3.48
CA ILE A 123 -10.32 -4.18 -4.11
C ILE A 123 -11.65 -3.83 -3.42
N GLY A 124 -11.74 -2.74 -2.68
CA GLY A 124 -13.02 -2.27 -2.12
C GLY A 124 -13.24 -0.77 -2.35
N VAL A 125 -14.49 -0.36 -2.21
CA VAL A 125 -14.94 1.04 -2.38
C VAL A 125 -14.43 1.97 -1.27
N ASN A 126 -14.00 1.40 -0.14
CA ASN A 126 -13.44 2.14 0.99
C ASN A 126 -11.91 2.06 0.95
N SER A 127 -11.23 3.17 1.24
CA SER A 127 -9.75 3.23 1.27
C SER A 127 -9.15 2.66 2.58
N THR A 128 -9.86 1.76 3.27
CA THR A 128 -9.44 1.17 4.55
C THR A 128 -8.75 -0.17 4.34
N GLY A 129 -7.96 -0.62 5.32
CA GLY A 129 -7.25 -1.91 5.25
C GLY A 129 -8.18 -3.12 5.09
N SER A 130 -9.44 -3.03 5.54
CA SER A 130 -10.45 -4.08 5.36
C SER A 130 -10.91 -4.27 3.91
N SER A 131 -10.55 -3.35 3.01
CA SER A 131 -10.88 -3.39 1.57
C SER A 131 -9.68 -3.76 0.70
N GLN A 132 -8.67 -4.40 1.30
CA GLN A 132 -7.45 -4.83 0.63
C GLN A 132 -7.32 -6.34 0.70
N ILE A 133 -6.80 -6.93 -0.38
CA ILE A 133 -6.29 -8.31 -0.37
C ILE A 133 -4.77 -8.20 -0.47
N ALA A 134 -4.10 -8.60 0.60
CA ALA A 134 -2.66 -8.81 0.61
C ALA A 134 -2.37 -10.29 0.39
N PHE A 135 -1.37 -10.57 -0.44
CA PHE A 135 -0.79 -11.90 -0.58
C PHE A 135 0.71 -11.78 -0.82
N GLU A 136 1.43 -12.78 -0.33
CA GLU A 136 2.88 -12.86 -0.47
C GLU A 136 3.20 -13.85 -1.58
N LEU A 137 4.03 -13.44 -2.54
CA LEU A 137 4.57 -14.33 -3.55
C LEU A 137 6.03 -14.61 -3.17
N THR A 138 6.29 -15.81 -2.68
CA THR A 138 7.66 -16.22 -2.38
C THR A 138 8.35 -16.61 -3.68
N SER A 139 9.56 -16.08 -3.92
CA SER A 139 10.35 -16.50 -5.07
C SER A 139 10.57 -18.01 -5.01
N ILE A 140 10.23 -18.74 -6.08
CA ILE A 140 10.49 -20.18 -6.14
C ILE A 140 11.99 -20.36 -6.28
N ASP A 141 12.61 -20.98 -5.28
CA ASP A 141 14.05 -21.27 -5.30
C ASP A 141 14.33 -22.48 -6.19
N LEU A 142 14.90 -22.23 -7.37
CA LEU A 142 15.31 -23.26 -8.32
C LEU A 142 16.82 -23.57 -8.23
N SER A 143 17.54 -23.03 -7.25
CA SER A 143 18.98 -23.25 -7.11
C SER A 143 19.34 -24.72 -6.91
N ALA A 144 18.43 -25.52 -6.33
CA ALA A 144 18.57 -26.97 -6.19
C ALA A 144 18.66 -27.71 -7.55
N LEU A 145 18.27 -27.07 -8.65
CA LEU A 145 18.35 -27.62 -10.00
C LEU A 145 19.64 -27.21 -10.73
N GLU A 146 20.44 -26.30 -10.16
CA GLU A 146 21.73 -25.90 -10.74
C GLU A 146 22.75 -27.05 -10.59
N GLY A 147 23.20 -27.60 -11.72
CA GLY A 147 24.13 -28.74 -11.74
C GLY A 147 23.48 -30.12 -11.60
N PHE A 148 22.15 -30.21 -11.80
CA PHE A 148 21.39 -31.44 -11.76
C PHE A 148 21.94 -32.53 -12.71
N ASP A 149 22.27 -33.70 -12.16
CA ASP A 149 22.71 -34.89 -12.90
C ASP A 149 21.74 -36.05 -12.66
N LEU A 150 21.22 -36.63 -13.75
CA LEU A 150 20.31 -37.79 -13.71
C LEU A 150 20.98 -39.06 -13.18
N THR A 151 22.31 -39.09 -13.09
CA THR A 151 23.07 -40.22 -12.56
C THR A 151 23.21 -40.19 -11.03
N ASP A 152 22.85 -39.08 -10.38
CA ASP A 152 22.85 -38.97 -8.92
C ASP A 152 21.69 -39.76 -8.29
N ALA A 153 22.00 -40.49 -7.22
CA ALA A 153 21.01 -41.31 -6.51
C ALA A 153 19.85 -40.49 -5.91
N ASN A 154 20.06 -39.19 -5.68
CA ASN A 154 19.10 -38.27 -5.08
C ASN A 154 18.36 -37.40 -6.10
N ALA A 155 18.63 -37.55 -7.41
CA ALA A 155 18.06 -36.72 -8.46
C ALA A 155 16.53 -36.66 -8.42
N LEU A 156 15.87 -37.80 -8.17
CA LEU A 156 14.41 -37.85 -8.05
C LEU A 156 13.89 -37.07 -6.82
N SER A 157 14.60 -37.16 -5.69
CA SER A 157 14.24 -36.44 -4.46
C SER A 157 14.33 -34.92 -4.64
N THR A 158 15.36 -34.45 -5.33
CA THR A 158 15.53 -33.01 -5.63
C THR A 158 14.41 -32.49 -6.54
N ILE A 159 14.00 -33.27 -7.55
CA ILE A 159 12.84 -32.92 -8.39
C ILE A 159 11.55 -32.85 -7.56
N ASP A 160 11.32 -33.83 -6.69
CA ASP A 160 10.12 -33.87 -5.84
C ASP A 160 10.04 -32.66 -4.90
N GLU A 161 11.18 -32.22 -4.33
CA GLU A 161 11.25 -31.03 -3.49
C GLU A 161 10.92 -29.74 -4.26
N VAL A 162 11.47 -29.57 -5.46
CA VAL A 162 11.18 -28.41 -6.31
C VAL A 162 9.72 -28.42 -6.77
N LEU A 163 9.20 -29.58 -7.19
CA LEU A 163 7.78 -29.73 -7.56
C LEU A 163 6.85 -29.45 -6.39
N LYS A 164 7.22 -29.87 -5.17
CA LYS A 164 6.45 -29.57 -3.97
C LYS A 164 6.39 -28.06 -3.73
N SER A 165 7.52 -27.36 -3.83
CA SER A 165 7.57 -25.90 -3.69
C SER A 165 6.70 -25.18 -4.73
N ILE A 166 6.75 -25.62 -6.00
CA ILE A 166 5.89 -25.07 -7.07
C ILE A 166 4.41 -25.31 -6.77
N ASN A 167 4.03 -26.52 -6.35
CA ASN A 167 2.64 -26.85 -6.05
C ASN A 167 2.10 -26.07 -4.84
N GLU A 168 2.93 -25.84 -3.82
CA GLU A 168 2.59 -25.00 -2.68
C GLU A 168 2.29 -23.57 -3.13
N GLU A 169 3.11 -23.00 -4.01
CA GLU A 169 2.90 -21.65 -4.52
C GLU A 169 1.67 -21.55 -5.44
N GLN A 170 1.45 -22.54 -6.31
CA GLN A 170 0.23 -22.62 -7.12
C GLN A 170 -1.04 -22.72 -6.26
N THR A 171 -0.98 -23.46 -5.15
CA THR A 171 -2.11 -23.57 -4.21
C THR A 171 -2.41 -22.22 -3.56
N LYS A 172 -1.37 -21.46 -3.16
CA LYS A 172 -1.55 -20.10 -2.64
C LYS A 172 -2.18 -19.17 -3.68
N LEU A 173 -1.72 -19.21 -4.92
CA LEU A 173 -2.29 -18.41 -6.01
C LEU A 173 -3.76 -18.75 -6.25
N GLY A 174 -4.12 -20.04 -6.29
CA GLY A 174 -5.52 -20.46 -6.42
C GLY A 174 -6.39 -20.00 -5.24
N ALA A 175 -5.85 -19.98 -4.02
CA ALA A 175 -6.56 -19.42 -2.87
C ALA A 175 -6.78 -17.90 -3.00
N VAL A 176 -5.80 -17.17 -3.54
CA VAL A 176 -5.92 -15.73 -3.83
C VAL A 176 -6.95 -15.47 -4.92
N GLU A 177 -6.95 -16.25 -6.00
CA GLU A 177 -7.97 -16.17 -7.06
C GLU A 177 -9.39 -16.34 -6.51
N ASN A 178 -9.62 -17.36 -5.68
CA ASN A 178 -10.92 -17.57 -5.03
C ASN A 178 -11.33 -16.37 -4.17
N ARG A 179 -10.38 -15.76 -3.45
CA ARG A 179 -10.65 -14.56 -2.65
C ARG A 179 -10.94 -13.35 -3.52
N LEU A 180 -10.25 -13.19 -4.65
CA LEU A 180 -10.49 -12.11 -5.60
C LEU A 180 -11.87 -12.26 -6.27
N GLU A 181 -12.26 -13.47 -6.62
CA GLU A 181 -13.58 -13.75 -7.19
C GLU A 181 -14.70 -13.44 -6.18
N SER A 182 -14.56 -13.90 -4.93
CA SER A 182 -15.52 -13.59 -3.87
C SER A 182 -15.60 -12.08 -3.58
N ALA A 183 -14.47 -11.40 -3.59
CA ALA A 183 -14.46 -9.96 -3.40
C ALA A 183 -15.11 -9.23 -4.58
N LEU A 184 -14.85 -9.66 -5.82
CA LEU A 184 -15.47 -9.10 -7.02
C LEU A 184 -17.01 -9.18 -6.94
N GLU A 185 -17.55 -10.33 -6.53
CA GLU A 185 -18.98 -10.51 -6.31
C GLU A 185 -19.52 -9.53 -5.26
N GLN A 186 -18.83 -9.41 -4.11
CA GLN A 186 -19.22 -8.49 -3.04
C GLN A 186 -19.18 -7.02 -3.48
N ILE A 187 -18.14 -6.61 -4.23
CA ILE A 187 -18.03 -5.25 -4.79
C ILE A 187 -19.16 -4.99 -5.77
N GLY A 188 -19.50 -5.96 -6.62
CA GLY A 188 -20.61 -5.84 -7.57
C GLY A 188 -21.92 -5.54 -6.84
N VAL A 189 -22.24 -6.32 -5.80
CA VAL A 189 -23.43 -6.07 -4.96
C VAL A 189 -23.37 -4.70 -4.28
N ALA A 190 -22.23 -4.31 -3.72
CA ALA A 190 -22.07 -3.00 -3.10
C ALA A 190 -22.24 -1.86 -4.11
N TYR A 191 -21.70 -2.01 -5.31
CA TYR A 191 -21.82 -1.07 -6.41
C TYR A 191 -23.28 -0.89 -6.83
N ASP A 192 -24.01 -1.97 -7.05
CA ASP A 192 -25.44 -1.92 -7.42
C ASP A 192 -26.28 -1.24 -6.34
N ASN A 193 -26.00 -1.52 -5.06
CA ASN A 193 -26.65 -0.86 -3.93
C ASN A 193 -26.35 0.65 -3.88
N LEU A 194 -25.09 1.04 -4.13
CA LEU A 194 -24.69 2.46 -4.17
C LEU A 194 -25.34 3.20 -5.34
N VAL A 195 -25.39 2.59 -6.54
CA VAL A 195 -26.05 3.16 -7.71
C VAL A 195 -27.56 3.31 -7.48
N SER A 196 -28.20 2.30 -6.89
CA SER A 196 -29.64 2.36 -6.53
C SER A 196 -29.93 3.46 -5.51
N THR A 197 -29.09 3.57 -4.47
CA THR A 197 -29.20 4.61 -3.45
C THR A 197 -28.99 5.99 -4.07
N GLN A 198 -27.98 6.15 -4.93
CA GLN A 198 -27.73 7.40 -5.64
C GLN A 198 -28.90 7.80 -6.53
N SER A 199 -29.53 6.86 -7.25
CA SER A 199 -30.73 7.12 -8.04
C SER A 199 -31.86 7.62 -7.15
N THR A 200 -32.09 6.96 -6.02
CA THR A 200 -33.16 7.33 -5.09
C THR A 200 -32.96 8.72 -4.49
N ILE A 201 -31.73 9.07 -4.12
CA ILE A 201 -31.39 10.41 -3.61
C ILE A 201 -31.64 11.47 -4.70
N ARG A 202 -31.14 11.24 -5.92
CA ARG A 202 -31.35 12.18 -7.03
C ARG A 202 -32.83 12.36 -7.35
N ASP A 203 -33.60 11.29 -7.38
CA ASP A 203 -35.03 11.37 -7.67
C ASP A 203 -35.79 12.10 -6.56
N ALA A 204 -35.40 11.92 -5.29
CA ALA A 204 -35.95 12.66 -4.16
C ALA A 204 -35.62 14.16 -4.22
N ASP A 205 -34.37 14.51 -4.53
CA ASP A 205 -33.94 15.90 -4.68
C ASP A 205 -34.70 16.61 -5.83
N ILE A 206 -34.88 15.92 -6.96
CA ILE A 206 -35.68 16.43 -8.09
C ILE A 206 -37.16 16.58 -7.71
N ALA A 207 -37.72 15.65 -6.93
CA ALA A 207 -39.10 15.75 -6.44
C ALA A 207 -39.27 16.94 -5.48
N GLU A 208 -38.29 17.23 -4.63
CA GLU A 208 -38.30 18.40 -3.74
C GLU A 208 -38.19 19.71 -4.52
N GLU A 209 -37.24 19.80 -5.47
CA GLU A 209 -37.03 20.99 -6.28
C GLU A 209 -38.25 21.28 -7.18
N SER A 210 -38.82 20.25 -7.81
CA SER A 210 -40.04 20.40 -8.62
C SER A 210 -41.24 20.84 -7.79
N SER A 211 -41.40 20.33 -6.56
CA SER A 211 -42.46 20.75 -5.64
C SER A 211 -42.28 22.22 -5.20
N ALA A 212 -41.04 22.63 -4.91
CA ALA A 212 -40.71 24.02 -4.60
C ALA A 212 -40.96 24.95 -5.79
N TYR A 213 -40.57 24.53 -7.00
CA TYR A 213 -40.82 25.26 -8.25
C TYR A 213 -42.33 25.45 -8.49
N ILE A 214 -43.13 24.39 -8.39
CA ILE A 214 -44.59 24.45 -8.54
C ILE A 214 -45.20 25.37 -7.47
N ARG A 215 -44.78 25.24 -6.20
CA ARG A 215 -45.24 26.13 -5.12
C ARG A 215 -44.97 27.59 -5.45
N ASN A 216 -43.75 27.92 -5.91
CA ASN A 216 -43.38 29.28 -6.29
C ASN A 216 -44.21 29.78 -7.48
N GLN A 217 -44.48 28.92 -8.46
CA GLN A 217 -45.33 29.28 -9.59
C GLN A 217 -46.79 29.55 -9.17
N ILE A 218 -47.34 28.74 -8.26
CA ILE A 218 -48.67 28.96 -7.67
C ILE A 218 -48.69 30.27 -6.88
N LEU A 219 -47.67 30.54 -6.06
CA LEU A 219 -47.56 31.78 -5.30
C LEU A 219 -47.48 33.01 -6.22
N GLN A 220 -46.75 32.93 -7.32
CA GLN A 220 -46.69 34.02 -8.31
C GLN A 220 -48.06 34.25 -8.98
N GLN A 221 -48.76 33.20 -9.39
CA GLN A 221 -50.11 33.32 -9.96
C GLN A 221 -51.16 33.79 -8.95
N ALA A 222 -51.05 33.36 -7.69
CA ALA A 222 -51.90 33.83 -6.60
C ALA A 222 -51.63 35.31 -6.29
N ALA A 223 -50.36 35.73 -6.24
CA ALA A 223 -49.98 37.12 -6.01
C ALA A 223 -50.50 38.04 -7.12
N THR A 224 -50.42 37.65 -8.40
CA THR A 224 -50.99 38.45 -9.50
C THR A 224 -52.52 38.53 -9.43
N THR A 225 -53.18 37.42 -9.11
CA THR A 225 -54.65 37.39 -8.96
C THR A 225 -55.09 38.24 -7.76
N LEU A 226 -54.41 38.12 -6.61
CA LEU A 226 -54.68 38.92 -5.42
C LEU A 226 -54.40 40.40 -5.67
N MET A 227 -53.34 40.76 -6.41
CA MET A 227 -53.09 42.15 -6.82
C MET A 227 -54.18 42.69 -7.73
N ALA A 228 -54.68 41.88 -8.68
CA ALA A 228 -55.79 42.29 -9.53
C ALA A 228 -57.07 42.54 -8.71
N THR A 229 -57.39 41.66 -7.76
CA THR A 229 -58.56 41.81 -6.86
C THR A 229 -58.39 43.01 -5.91
N ALA A 230 -57.20 43.20 -5.33
CA ALA A 230 -56.90 44.33 -4.45
C ALA A 230 -57.00 45.68 -5.18
N ASN A 231 -56.70 45.73 -6.49
CA ASN A 231 -56.87 46.94 -7.30
C ASN A 231 -58.34 47.20 -7.71
N GLN A 232 -59.18 46.17 -7.81
CA GLN A 232 -60.60 46.34 -8.13
C GLN A 232 -61.46 46.74 -6.92
N THR A 233 -61.08 46.30 -5.72
CA THR A 233 -61.85 46.56 -4.49
C THR A 233 -62.04 48.07 -4.19
N PRO A 234 -61.03 48.95 -4.33
CA PRO A 234 -61.17 50.39 -4.14
C PRO A 234 -62.09 51.06 -5.17
N ALA A 235 -62.11 50.58 -6.41
CA ALA A 235 -62.92 51.16 -7.49
C ALA A 235 -64.43 50.93 -7.25
N ILE A 236 -64.78 49.78 -6.67
CA ILE A 236 -66.17 49.46 -6.30
C ILE A 236 -66.62 50.30 -5.10
N ALA A 237 -65.73 50.53 -4.12
CA ALA A 237 -66.03 51.38 -2.97
C ALA A 237 -66.31 52.84 -3.38
N LEU A 238 -65.62 53.35 -4.40
CA LEU A 238 -65.85 54.69 -4.96
C LEU A 238 -67.14 54.82 -5.78
N GLN A 239 -67.76 53.73 -6.24
CA GLN A 239 -69.07 53.76 -6.88
C GLN A 239 -70.25 53.74 -5.89
N LEU A 240 -69.98 53.43 -4.62
CA LEU A 240 -70.98 53.37 -3.55
C LEU A 240 -71.07 54.66 -2.72
N LEU A 241 -70.23 55.65 -3.02
CA LEU A 241 -70.23 57.01 -2.46
C LEU A 241 -70.78 58.00 -3.50
#